data_AF-A0A8T5UUN4-F1
#
_entry.id   AF-A0A8T5UUN4-F1
#
_cell.length_a   1.000
_cell.length_b   1.000
_cell.length_c   1.000
_cell.angle_alpha   90.00
_cell.angle_beta   90.00
_cell.angle_gamma   90.00
#
_symmetry.space_group_name_H-M   'P 1'
#
loop_
_entity.id
_entity.type
_entity.pdbx_description
1 polymer ?
#
loop_
_entity_poly.entity_id
_entity_poly.type
_entity_poly.pdbx_seq_one_letter_code
_entity_poly.pdbx_strand_id
1 'polypeptide(L)'
;MSLSTLIIIILLKLIYRHNPHYNKLYGNEIVLFHSSERYKRRVWRFNLIEGLKNLKIKGKIVDELELKVIVGEFSEGVQEIIKHAANHKFESITIIGGPQVFCEDRMEIYTLLDKYKGVEYLVLPKRPTKHFMIFNKSHLYIEKPDRHNESRGSVGIKKAQPELIKIYDQAFSKMIKYARPLTKEEVLKQECY
;
A
#
# COMPACT_ATOMS: atom_id res chain seq x y z
N MET A 1 -11.13 -37.14 22.61
CA MET A 1 -9.90 -36.40 22.19
C MET A 1 -8.75 -36.90 23.04
N SER A 2 -7.65 -37.38 22.44
CA SER A 2 -6.53 -37.92 23.22
C SER A 2 -5.74 -36.79 23.89
N LEU A 3 -5.12 -37.10 25.03
CA LEU A 3 -4.27 -36.17 25.78
C LEU A 3 -3.16 -35.57 24.89
N SER A 4 -2.69 -36.35 23.91
CA SER A 4 -1.72 -35.94 22.90
C SER A 4 -2.24 -34.85 21.95
N THR A 5 -3.53 -34.87 21.56
CA THR A 5 -4.10 -33.80 20.73
C THR A 5 -4.23 -32.50 21.52
N LEU A 6 -4.59 -32.57 22.81
CA LEU A 6 -4.71 -31.41 23.69
C LEU A 6 -3.34 -30.77 23.97
N ILE A 7 -2.32 -31.60 24.20
CA ILE A 7 -0.93 -31.16 24.42
C ILE A 7 -0.36 -30.49 23.16
N ILE A 8 -0.62 -31.02 21.96
CA ILE A 8 -0.21 -30.39 20.69
C ILE A 8 -0.91 -29.04 20.49
N ILE A 9 -2.20 -28.92 20.81
CA ILE A 9 -2.93 -27.64 20.72
C ILE A 9 -2.37 -26.63 21.73
N ILE A 10 -2.03 -27.07 22.94
CA ILE A 10 -1.42 -26.23 23.98
C ILE A 10 0.00 -25.82 23.58
N LEU A 11 0.80 -26.71 22.99
CA LEU A 11 2.13 -26.42 22.44
C LEU A 11 2.06 -25.48 21.24
N LEU A 12 1.11 -25.65 20.32
CA LEU A 12 0.86 -24.69 19.24
C LEU A 12 0.47 -23.33 19.81
N LYS A 13 -0.44 -23.27 20.80
CA LYS A 13 -0.79 -22.02 21.50
C LYS A 13 0.37 -21.42 22.29
N LEU A 14 1.31 -22.21 22.80
CA LEU A 14 2.48 -21.76 23.56
C LEU A 14 3.62 -21.30 22.67
N ILE A 15 3.90 -22.00 21.57
CA ILE A 15 4.89 -21.62 20.55
C ILE A 15 4.40 -20.39 19.77
N TYR A 16 3.09 -20.28 19.50
CA TYR A 16 2.48 -19.06 18.91
C TYR A 16 2.12 -17.97 19.94
N ARG A 17 2.52 -18.13 21.21
CA ARG A 17 2.34 -17.09 22.25
C ARG A 17 3.44 -16.02 22.25
N HIS A 18 4.32 -16.01 21.26
CA HIS A 18 5.08 -14.82 20.89
C HIS A 18 4.28 -14.01 19.88
N ASN A 19 3.59 -13.00 20.42
CA ASN A 19 2.63 -12.09 19.81
C ASN A 19 2.93 -11.73 18.32
N PRO A 20 2.25 -12.36 17.33
CA PRO A 20 2.34 -11.93 15.93
C PRO A 20 1.55 -10.63 15.67
N HIS A 21 0.90 -10.08 16.70
CA HIS A 21 -0.15 -9.07 16.60
C HIS A 21 0.07 -7.84 17.51
N TYR A 22 1.32 -7.45 17.80
CA TYR A 22 1.68 -6.08 18.16
C TYR A 22 3.18 -6.02 18.40
N ASN A 23 3.88 -5.13 17.69
CA ASN A 23 5.26 -4.77 18.05
C ASN A 23 5.27 -3.28 18.36
N LYS A 24 5.87 -2.91 19.50
CA LYS A 24 5.95 -1.52 19.98
C LYS A 24 6.57 -0.56 18.95
N LEU A 25 7.40 -1.06 18.04
CA LEU A 25 8.04 -0.27 16.98
C LEU A 25 7.20 -0.15 15.70
N TYR A 26 6.16 -0.99 15.53
CA TYR A 26 5.44 -1.11 14.26
C TYR A 26 3.96 -0.79 14.36
N GLY A 27 3.17 -1.52 15.16
CA GLY A 27 1.70 -1.38 15.19
C GLY A 27 0.97 -2.60 15.74
N ASN A 28 -0.37 -2.59 15.67
CA ASN A 28 -1.27 -3.59 16.27
C ASN A 28 -1.51 -4.85 15.45
N GLU A 29 -1.18 -4.86 14.19
CA GLU A 29 -1.27 -6.09 13.41
C GLU A 29 -0.21 -6.03 12.32
N ILE A 30 0.71 -6.98 12.33
CA ILE A 30 1.78 -7.08 11.35
C ILE A 30 1.55 -8.36 10.56
N VAL A 31 1.47 -8.22 9.23
CA VAL A 31 1.31 -9.35 8.32
C VAL A 31 2.51 -9.37 7.39
N LEU A 32 3.29 -10.45 7.47
CA LEU A 32 4.43 -10.69 6.60
C LEU A 32 3.95 -11.46 5.37
N PHE A 33 4.40 -11.01 4.20
CA PHE A 33 4.09 -11.67 2.94
C PHE A 33 5.36 -12.07 2.23
N HIS A 34 5.40 -13.32 1.79
CA HIS A 34 6.43 -13.79 0.87
C HIS A 34 6.12 -13.31 -0.56
N SER A 35 7.15 -13.16 -1.40
CA SER A 35 6.98 -12.70 -2.80
C SER A 35 6.08 -13.56 -3.65
N SER A 36 6.06 -14.88 -3.41
CA SER A 36 5.15 -15.82 -4.07
C SER A 36 3.69 -15.56 -3.72
N GLU A 37 3.40 -14.85 -2.64
CA GLU A 37 2.04 -14.62 -2.15
C GLU A 37 1.41 -13.35 -2.76
N ARG A 38 1.60 -13.13 -4.06
CA ARG A 38 1.08 -11.95 -4.78
C ARG A 38 -0.41 -11.72 -4.56
N TYR A 39 -1.21 -12.78 -4.66
CA TYR A 39 -2.65 -12.72 -4.45
C TYR A 39 -3.03 -12.31 -3.02
N LYS A 40 -2.37 -12.89 -2.00
CA LYS A 40 -2.64 -12.55 -0.59
C LYS A 40 -2.32 -11.08 -0.28
N ARG A 41 -1.22 -10.56 -0.83
CA ARG A 41 -0.84 -9.14 -0.72
C ARG A 41 -1.93 -8.22 -1.27
N ARG A 42 -2.45 -8.55 -2.46
CA ARG A 42 -3.56 -7.82 -3.09
C ARG A 42 -4.83 -7.85 -2.25
N VAL A 43 -5.29 -9.05 -1.88
CA VAL A 43 -6.52 -9.24 -1.08
C VAL A 43 -6.44 -8.50 0.26
N TRP A 44 -5.28 -8.53 0.93
CA TRP A 44 -5.11 -7.80 2.18
C TRP A 44 -5.34 -6.29 2.03
N ARG A 45 -4.83 -5.68 0.95
CA ARG A 45 -5.01 -4.25 0.68
C ARG A 45 -6.46 -3.90 0.32
N PHE A 46 -7.17 -4.76 -0.41
CA PHE A 46 -8.61 -4.59 -0.65
C PHE A 46 -9.41 -4.62 0.65
N ASN A 47 -9.22 -5.67 1.46
CA ASN A 47 -9.91 -5.80 2.74
C ASN A 47 -9.63 -4.60 3.67
N LEU A 48 -8.44 -4.00 3.58
CA LEU A 48 -8.09 -2.79 4.32
C LEU A 48 -8.90 -1.57 3.87
N ILE A 49 -9.02 -1.36 2.57
CA ILE A 49 -9.81 -0.26 1.97
C ILE A 49 -11.28 -0.39 2.38
N GLU A 50 -11.86 -1.59 2.23
CA GLU A 50 -13.25 -1.86 2.63
C GLU A 50 -13.45 -1.63 4.13
N GLY A 51 -12.51 -2.10 4.95
CA GLY A 51 -12.52 -1.91 6.40
C GLY A 51 -12.53 -0.42 6.78
N LEU A 52 -11.67 0.38 6.16
CA LEU A 52 -11.59 1.83 6.38
C LEU A 52 -12.89 2.54 5.98
N LYS A 53 -13.42 2.24 4.80
CA LYS A 53 -14.70 2.76 4.33
C LYS A 53 -15.84 2.42 5.28
N ASN A 54 -15.87 1.19 5.80
CA ASN A 54 -16.89 0.77 6.76
C ASN A 54 -16.76 1.47 8.11
N LEU A 55 -15.54 1.75 8.57
CA LEU A 55 -15.31 2.53 9.79
C LEU A 55 -15.77 3.98 9.61
N LYS A 56 -15.53 4.58 8.44
CA LYS A 56 -16.02 5.94 8.11
C LYS A 56 -17.53 6.02 8.08
N ILE A 57 -18.23 5.09 7.42
CA ILE A 57 -19.70 5.03 7.42
C ILE A 57 -20.27 4.92 8.84
N LYS A 58 -19.58 4.20 9.72
CA LYS A 58 -19.97 4.06 11.13
C LYS A 58 -19.60 5.27 12.01
N GLY A 59 -19.07 6.35 11.43
CA GLY A 59 -18.63 7.54 12.16
C GLY A 59 -17.41 7.33 13.05
N LYS A 60 -16.67 6.21 12.88
CA LYS A 60 -15.46 5.91 13.68
C LYS A 60 -14.21 6.58 13.12
N ILE A 61 -14.27 7.02 11.87
CA ILE A 61 -13.27 7.87 11.23
C ILE A 61 -14.04 9.11 10.78
N VAL A 62 -13.67 10.26 11.31
CA VAL A 62 -14.28 11.55 10.97
C VAL A 62 -13.53 12.21 9.81
N ASP A 63 -12.24 11.92 9.69
CA ASP A 63 -11.37 12.47 8.65
C ASP A 63 -11.67 11.92 7.25
N GLU A 64 -11.15 12.63 6.25
CA GLU A 64 -11.07 12.17 4.87
C GLU A 64 -10.17 10.93 4.75
N LEU A 65 -10.64 9.96 3.96
CA LEU A 65 -9.89 8.75 3.63
C LEU A 65 -8.89 9.11 2.54
N GLU A 66 -7.62 9.11 2.93
CA GLU A 66 -6.50 9.38 2.04
C GLU A 66 -5.72 8.09 1.73
N LEU A 67 -5.18 8.01 0.51
CA LEU A 67 -4.24 6.98 0.10
C LEU A 67 -3.00 7.62 -0.56
N LYS A 68 -1.84 7.45 0.07
CA LYS A 68 -0.55 7.92 -0.47
C LYS A 68 0.24 6.72 -0.96
N VAL A 69 0.71 6.75 -2.19
CA VAL A 69 1.38 5.61 -2.84
C VAL A 69 2.70 6.04 -3.46
N ILE A 70 3.76 5.27 -3.20
CA ILE A 70 5.04 5.36 -3.93
C ILE A 70 5.32 4.00 -4.55
N VAL A 71 5.53 3.97 -5.87
CA VAL A 71 5.82 2.75 -6.62
C VAL A 71 6.86 3.00 -7.71
N GLY A 72 7.71 2.01 -7.97
CA GLY A 72 8.66 2.06 -9.08
C GLY A 72 7.98 1.86 -10.42
N GLU A 73 7.06 0.90 -10.47
CA GLU A 73 6.20 0.59 -11.62
C GLU A 73 4.74 0.66 -11.19
N PHE A 74 3.92 1.29 -12.02
CA PHE A 74 2.49 1.36 -11.81
C PHE A 74 1.77 0.13 -12.40
N SER A 75 2.19 -1.05 -11.94
CA SER A 75 1.69 -2.35 -12.41
C SER A 75 0.18 -2.54 -12.23
N GLU A 76 -0.41 -3.47 -12.99
CA GLU A 76 -1.81 -3.91 -12.89
C GLU A 76 -2.27 -4.10 -11.42
N GLY A 77 -1.47 -4.81 -10.62
CA GLY A 77 -1.81 -5.06 -9.22
C GLY A 77 -1.87 -3.78 -8.36
N VAL A 78 -1.13 -2.73 -8.71
CA VAL A 78 -1.22 -1.41 -8.06
C VAL A 78 -2.44 -0.66 -8.58
N GLN A 79 -2.65 -0.66 -9.90
CA GLN A 79 -3.82 -0.03 -10.54
C GLN A 79 -5.13 -0.53 -9.93
N GLU A 80 -5.25 -1.84 -9.72
CA GLU A 80 -6.41 -2.44 -9.07
C GLU A 80 -6.65 -1.91 -7.65
N ILE A 81 -5.59 -1.75 -6.83
CA ILE A 81 -5.70 -1.15 -5.49
C ILE A 81 -6.21 0.29 -5.58
N ILE A 82 -5.66 1.09 -6.50
CA ILE A 82 -6.07 2.49 -6.72
C ILE A 82 -7.54 2.56 -7.14
N LYS A 83 -7.94 1.79 -8.17
CA LYS A 83 -9.33 1.71 -8.66
C LYS A 83 -10.27 1.34 -7.52
N HIS A 84 -9.89 0.37 -6.69
CA HIS A 84 -10.70 -0.08 -5.58
C HIS A 84 -10.84 0.99 -4.50
N ALA A 85 -9.78 1.72 -4.15
CA ALA A 85 -9.84 2.86 -3.21
C ALA A 85 -10.71 4.00 -3.75
N ALA A 86 -10.56 4.34 -5.03
CA ALA A 86 -11.33 5.41 -5.67
C ALA A 86 -12.83 5.08 -5.73
N ASN A 87 -13.18 3.83 -6.07
CA ASN A 87 -14.57 3.35 -6.04
C ASN A 87 -15.17 3.35 -4.63
N HIS A 88 -14.33 3.19 -3.59
CA HIS A 88 -14.72 3.29 -2.18
C HIS A 88 -14.73 4.72 -1.66
N LYS A 89 -14.65 5.72 -2.55
CA LYS A 89 -14.74 7.16 -2.24
C LYS A 89 -13.65 7.63 -1.29
N PHE A 90 -12.43 7.11 -1.43
CA PHE A 90 -11.27 7.79 -0.85
C PHE A 90 -11.17 9.18 -1.49
N GLU A 91 -11.20 10.21 -0.66
CA GLU A 91 -11.29 11.60 -1.11
C GLU A 91 -10.00 12.06 -1.80
N SER A 92 -8.84 11.57 -1.36
CA SER A 92 -7.55 11.91 -1.93
C SER A 92 -6.69 10.66 -2.13
N ILE A 93 -6.22 10.46 -3.37
CA ILE A 93 -5.33 9.38 -3.75
C ILE A 93 -4.16 9.98 -4.52
N THR A 94 -3.00 10.07 -3.87
CA THR A 94 -1.79 10.63 -4.48
C THR A 94 -0.80 9.52 -4.78
N ILE A 95 -0.45 9.36 -6.06
CA ILE A 95 0.44 8.31 -6.56
C ILE A 95 1.74 8.97 -7.03
N ILE A 96 2.88 8.45 -6.59
CA ILE A 96 4.20 8.87 -7.05
C ILE A 96 4.88 7.70 -7.76
N GLY A 97 5.13 7.86 -9.05
CA GLY A 97 5.76 6.88 -9.94
C GLY A 97 7.15 7.30 -10.42
N GLY A 98 7.78 6.41 -11.21
CA GLY A 98 8.99 6.71 -11.96
C GLY A 98 8.72 7.46 -13.28
N PRO A 99 9.78 7.92 -13.97
CA PRO A 99 9.66 8.66 -15.23
C PRO A 99 9.18 7.79 -16.41
N GLN A 100 9.34 6.48 -16.31
CA GLN A 100 8.92 5.50 -17.32
C GLN A 100 7.84 4.58 -16.77
N VAL A 101 6.93 4.18 -17.66
CA VAL A 101 5.83 3.23 -17.39
C VAL A 101 5.81 2.14 -18.46
N PHE A 102 5.15 1.01 -18.22
CA PHE A 102 4.91 0.08 -19.32
C PHE A 102 3.95 0.72 -20.32
N CYS A 103 4.14 0.43 -21.61
CA CYS A 103 3.37 1.06 -22.67
C CYS A 103 1.87 0.79 -22.54
N GLU A 104 1.52 -0.43 -22.14
CA GLU A 104 0.17 -0.90 -21.85
C GLU A 104 -0.48 -0.19 -20.66
N ASP A 105 0.31 0.25 -19.68
CA ASP A 105 -0.20 0.87 -18.44
C ASP A 105 -0.58 2.35 -18.64
N ARG A 106 -0.11 3.02 -19.70
CA ARG A 106 -0.42 4.44 -19.96
C ARG A 106 -1.91 4.72 -20.08
N MET A 107 -2.63 3.85 -20.79
CA MET A 107 -4.07 4.00 -20.97
C MET A 107 -4.84 3.80 -19.66
N GLU A 108 -4.33 2.93 -18.78
CA GLU A 108 -4.92 2.68 -17.48
C GLU A 108 -4.73 3.86 -16.54
N ILE A 109 -3.54 4.47 -16.54
CA ILE A 109 -3.28 5.72 -15.79
C ILE A 109 -4.15 6.85 -16.33
N TYR A 110 -4.24 7.00 -17.66
CA TYR A 110 -5.12 7.98 -18.30
C TYR A 110 -6.56 7.83 -17.80
N THR A 111 -7.09 6.61 -17.85
CA THR A 111 -8.48 6.31 -17.46
C THR A 111 -8.72 6.60 -15.97
N LEU A 112 -7.73 6.29 -15.11
CA LEU A 112 -7.80 6.60 -13.69
C LEU A 112 -7.92 8.11 -13.44
N LEU A 113 -7.07 8.91 -14.07
CA LEU A 113 -7.06 10.37 -13.93
C LEU A 113 -8.30 11.02 -14.53
N ASP A 114 -8.81 10.49 -15.64
CA ASP A 114 -10.02 10.98 -16.29
C ASP A 114 -11.28 10.70 -15.45
N LYS A 115 -11.39 9.48 -14.93
CA LYS A 115 -12.59 9.00 -14.23
C LYS A 115 -12.68 9.48 -12.78
N TYR A 116 -11.56 9.56 -12.08
CA TYR A 116 -11.54 9.79 -10.63
C TYR A 116 -10.86 11.11 -10.28
N LYS A 117 -11.67 12.16 -10.05
CA LYS A 117 -11.19 13.52 -9.71
C LYS A 117 -10.29 13.59 -8.47
N GLY A 118 -10.40 12.65 -7.53
CA GLY A 118 -9.56 12.59 -6.33
C GLY A 118 -8.22 11.86 -6.53
N VAL A 119 -7.90 11.41 -7.75
CA VAL A 119 -6.65 10.71 -8.06
C VAL A 119 -5.67 11.68 -8.71
N GLU A 120 -4.49 11.77 -8.13
CA GLU A 120 -3.35 12.53 -8.65
C GLU A 120 -2.20 11.57 -8.96
N TYR A 121 -1.58 11.74 -10.13
CA TYR A 121 -0.40 10.99 -10.54
C TYR A 121 0.78 11.94 -10.71
N LEU A 122 1.83 11.70 -9.93
CA LEU A 122 3.06 12.49 -9.93
C LEU A 122 4.22 11.59 -10.36
N VAL A 123 5.16 12.20 -11.07
CA VAL A 123 6.32 11.51 -11.62
C VAL A 123 7.60 12.09 -11.04
N LEU A 124 8.45 11.20 -10.52
CA LEU A 124 9.80 11.55 -10.10
C LEU A 124 10.76 11.58 -11.29
N PRO A 125 11.84 12.39 -11.25
CA PRO A 125 12.87 12.41 -12.28
C PRO A 125 13.66 11.10 -12.36
N LYS A 126 13.64 10.30 -11.29
CA LYS A 126 14.25 8.97 -11.22
C LYS A 126 13.30 8.00 -10.56
N ARG A 127 13.32 6.75 -10.99
CA ARG A 127 12.50 5.69 -10.42
C ARG A 127 12.74 5.57 -8.89
N PRO A 128 11.68 5.58 -8.06
CA PRO A 128 11.84 5.40 -6.62
C PRO A 128 12.31 3.98 -6.30
N THR A 129 13.20 3.86 -5.33
CA THR A 129 13.74 2.56 -4.85
C THR A 129 12.96 1.99 -3.67
N LYS A 130 12.15 2.82 -3.02
CA LYS A 130 11.29 2.43 -1.89
C LYS A 130 9.84 2.46 -2.35
N HIS A 131 9.12 1.36 -2.19
CA HIS A 131 7.69 1.31 -2.48
C HIS A 131 6.90 1.10 -1.20
N PHE A 132 5.86 1.91 -1.03
CA PHE A 132 4.98 1.81 0.11
C PHE A 132 3.64 2.49 -0.17
N MET A 133 2.64 2.14 0.65
CA MET A 133 1.32 2.75 0.65
C MET A 133 0.93 3.11 2.07
N ILE A 134 0.47 4.35 2.29
CA ILE A 134 -0.10 4.81 3.55
C ILE A 134 -1.61 4.94 3.35
N PHE A 135 -2.38 4.16 4.10
CA PHE A 135 -3.84 4.23 4.10
C PHE A 135 -4.31 4.97 5.36
N ASN A 136 -5.03 6.07 5.16
CA ASN A 136 -5.72 6.84 6.20
C ASN A 136 -4.87 7.09 7.47
N LYS A 137 -3.64 7.59 7.29
CA LYS A 137 -2.69 8.04 8.33
C LYS A 137 -2.34 7.03 9.42
N SER A 138 -2.72 5.76 9.26
CA SER A 138 -2.62 4.79 10.35
C SER A 138 -2.35 3.37 9.90
N HIS A 139 -2.45 3.07 8.60
CA HIS A 139 -2.17 1.73 8.08
C HIS A 139 -1.13 1.83 6.98
N LEU A 140 -0.23 0.86 6.95
CA LEU A 140 0.96 0.92 6.12
C LEU A 140 1.13 -0.40 5.36
N TYR A 141 1.56 -0.31 4.12
CA TYR A 141 2.07 -1.43 3.35
C TYR A 141 3.45 -1.06 2.82
N ILE A 142 4.44 -1.94 3.01
CA ILE A 142 5.83 -1.69 2.64
C ILE A 142 6.31 -2.87 1.79
N GLU A 143 6.83 -2.59 0.60
CA GLU A 143 7.60 -3.59 -0.15
C GLU A 143 9.06 -3.52 0.27
N LYS A 144 9.68 -4.69 0.47
CA LYS A 144 11.13 -4.74 0.69
C LYS A 144 11.83 -4.31 -0.61
N PRO A 145 12.88 -3.48 -0.53
CA PRO A 145 13.66 -3.09 -1.71
C PRO A 145 14.13 -4.32 -2.49
N ASP A 146 14.05 -4.26 -3.81
CA ASP A 146 14.56 -5.32 -4.67
C ASP A 146 16.09 -5.25 -4.65
N ARG A 147 16.72 -6.25 -4.01
CA ARG A 147 18.15 -6.53 -4.18
C ARG A 147 18.21 -7.89 -4.85
N HIS A 148 18.96 -8.00 -5.94
CA HIS A 148 19.03 -9.20 -6.79
C HIS A 148 19.31 -10.52 -6.05
N ASN A 149 19.77 -10.47 -4.79
CA ASN A 149 20.09 -11.63 -3.94
C ASN A 149 19.25 -11.75 -2.65
N GLU A 150 18.23 -10.90 -2.43
CA GLU A 150 17.38 -10.97 -1.23
C GLU A 150 15.98 -11.48 -1.57
N SER A 151 15.37 -12.25 -0.66
CA SER A 151 14.01 -12.75 -0.85
C SER A 151 13.03 -11.57 -0.91
N ARG A 152 12.46 -11.35 -2.10
CA ARG A 152 11.38 -10.39 -2.31
C ARG A 152 10.26 -10.66 -1.29
N GLY A 153 9.78 -9.62 -0.64
CA GLY A 153 8.76 -9.73 0.40
C GLY A 153 8.13 -8.38 0.72
N SER A 154 7.08 -8.38 1.51
CA SER A 154 6.42 -7.15 1.95
C SER A 154 5.79 -7.30 3.31
N VAL A 155 5.48 -6.18 3.94
CA VAL A 155 4.85 -6.13 5.26
C VAL A 155 3.61 -5.25 5.18
N GLY A 156 2.48 -5.76 5.66
CA GLY A 156 1.27 -4.98 5.94
C GLY A 156 1.17 -4.71 7.43
N ILE A 157 0.80 -3.48 7.81
CA ILE A 157 0.70 -3.04 9.20
C ILE A 157 -0.65 -2.33 9.39
N LYS A 158 -1.55 -2.90 10.19
CA LYS A 158 -2.77 -2.20 10.61
C LYS A 158 -2.53 -1.51 11.96
N LYS A 159 -3.08 -0.30 12.08
CA LYS A 159 -2.89 0.60 13.22
C LYS A 159 -1.40 0.70 13.58
N ALA A 160 -0.62 1.14 12.60
CA ALA A 160 0.78 1.45 12.74
C ALA A 160 0.98 2.52 13.81
N GLN A 161 2.13 2.47 14.48
CA GLN A 161 2.51 3.49 15.45
C GLN A 161 2.64 4.85 14.76
N PRO A 162 2.21 5.95 15.41
CA PRO A 162 2.30 7.29 14.83
C PRO A 162 3.72 7.67 14.39
N GLU A 163 4.75 7.26 15.14
CA GLU A 163 6.15 7.51 14.82
C GLU A 163 6.56 6.83 13.51
N LEU A 164 6.09 5.59 13.29
CA LEU A 164 6.36 4.86 12.06
C LEU A 164 5.67 5.55 10.87
N ILE A 165 4.39 5.91 11.01
CA ILE A 165 3.66 6.64 9.97
C ILE A 165 4.38 7.95 9.65
N LYS A 166 4.81 8.70 10.67
CA LYS A 166 5.53 9.97 10.50
C LYS A 166 6.80 9.80 9.67
N ILE A 167 7.56 8.72 9.83
CA ILE A 167 8.75 8.44 9.02
C ILE A 167 8.38 8.28 7.54
N TYR A 168 7.33 7.51 7.24
CA TYR A 168 6.89 7.27 5.86
C TYR A 168 6.22 8.49 5.24
N ASP A 169 5.43 9.24 6.01
CA ASP A 169 4.86 10.52 5.57
C ASP A 169 5.98 11.55 5.30
N GLN A 170 7.00 11.65 6.16
CA GLN A 170 8.15 12.51 5.90
C GLN A 170 8.91 12.10 4.63
N ALA A 171 9.06 10.80 4.38
CA ALA A 171 9.65 10.31 3.14
C ALA A 171 8.79 10.69 1.93
N PHE A 172 7.47 10.52 2.04
CA PHE A 172 6.50 10.90 1.00
C PHE A 172 6.55 12.41 0.71
N SER A 173 6.48 13.25 1.73
CA SER A 173 6.57 14.72 1.59
C SER A 173 7.91 15.16 1.00
N LYS A 174 9.02 14.48 1.31
CA LYS A 174 10.31 14.74 0.67
C LYS A 174 10.28 14.41 -0.82
N MET A 175 9.67 13.29 -1.21
CA MET A 175 9.57 12.89 -2.61
C MET A 175 8.66 13.81 -3.42
N ILE A 176 7.52 14.25 -2.85
CA ILE A 176 6.62 15.22 -3.50
C ILE A 176 7.35 16.47 -3.98
N LYS A 177 8.31 16.99 -3.20
CA LYS A 177 9.07 18.20 -3.56
C LYS A 177 9.86 18.08 -4.88
N TYR A 178 10.14 16.85 -5.31
CA TYR A 178 10.87 16.56 -6.55
C TYR A 178 9.96 15.96 -7.63
N ALA A 179 8.70 15.67 -7.29
CA ALA A 179 7.77 15.03 -8.21
C ALA A 179 6.99 16.10 -8.99
N ARG A 180 6.77 15.86 -10.28
CA ARG A 180 5.94 16.71 -11.13
C ARG A 180 4.56 16.06 -11.30
N PRO A 181 3.45 16.78 -11.07
CA PRO A 181 2.13 16.25 -11.41
C PRO A 181 1.99 16.11 -12.93
N LEU A 182 1.33 15.04 -13.37
CA LEU A 182 0.96 14.85 -14.77
C LEU A 182 -0.55 15.00 -14.97
N THR A 183 -0.95 15.66 -16.06
CA THR A 183 -2.32 15.54 -16.56
C THR A 183 -2.54 14.20 -17.26
N LYS A 184 -3.80 13.82 -17.47
CA LYS A 184 -4.15 12.61 -18.22
C LYS A 184 -3.54 12.62 -19.63
N GLU A 185 -3.54 13.76 -20.32
CA GLU A 185 -2.95 13.89 -21.66
C GLU A 185 -1.42 13.78 -21.65
N GLU A 186 -0.76 14.27 -20.59
CA GLU A 186 0.69 14.17 -20.44
C GLU A 186 1.15 12.73 -20.20
N VAL A 187 0.36 11.93 -19.47
CA VAL A 187 0.63 10.50 -19.25
C VAL A 187 0.77 9.74 -20.57
N LEU A 188 -0.03 10.06 -21.58
CA LEU A 188 0.06 9.40 -22.88
C LEU A 188 1.39 9.67 -23.59
N LYS A 189 2.07 10.77 -23.24
CA LYS A 189 3.38 11.18 -23.78
C LYS A 189 4.56 10.69 -22.95
N GLN A 190 4.31 10.00 -21.84
CA GLN A 190 5.36 9.44 -21.00
C GLN A 190 6.16 8.38 -21.76
N GLU A 191 7.47 8.34 -21.54
CA GLU A 191 8.35 7.30 -22.10
C GLU A 191 7.96 5.92 -21.60
N CYS A 192 8.06 4.92 -22.48
CA CYS A 192 7.92 3.53 -22.09
C CYS A 192 9.27 2.91 -21.73
N TYR A 193 9.24 1.85 -20.91
CA TYR A 193 10.33 0.89 -20.79
C TYR A 193 10.57 0.13 -22.10
#